data_AF-A0A8S3YLM0-F1
#
_entry.id   AF-A0A8S3YLM0-F1
#
_cell.length_a   1.000
_cell.length_b   1.000
_cell.length_c   1.000
_cell.angle_alpha   90.00
_cell.angle_beta   90.00
_cell.angle_gamma   90.00
#
_symmetry.space_group_name_H-M   'P 1'
#
loop_
_entity.id
_entity.type
_entity.pdbx_description
1 polymer ?
#
loop_
_entity_poly.entity_id
_entity_poly.type
_entity_poly.pdbx_seq_one_letter_code
_entity_poly.pdbx_strand_id
1 'polypeptide(L)' 'QIINYQMNLALRHVVRIPFAYVVDEWRWSVFNGSTTPENYNKVWWRLRCELQGVSPPVKRSAEDFDAGGLYQIAANQPYI' A
#
# COMPACT_ATOMS: atom_id res chain seq x y z
N GLN A 1 31.91 -7.82 -5.75
CA GLN A 1 30.65 -8.37 -6.34
C GLN A 1 29.54 -8.62 -5.30
N ILE A 2 29.83 -8.77 -4.00
CA ILE A 2 28.81 -9.02 -2.95
C ILE A 2 27.80 -7.88 -2.77
N ILE A 3 28.24 -6.62 -2.84
CA ILE A 3 27.36 -5.45 -2.65
C ILE A 3 26.23 -5.39 -3.69
N ASN A 4 26.53 -5.60 -4.97
CA ASN A 4 25.50 -5.59 -6.02
C ASN A 4 24.48 -6.71 -5.82
N TYR A 5 24.95 -7.89 -5.40
CA TYR A 5 24.08 -9.02 -5.09
C TYR A 5 23.18 -8.73 -3.88
N GLN A 6 23.74 -8.22 -2.79
CA GLN A 6 22.99 -7.86 -1.58
C GLN A 6 22.00 -6.72 -1.82
N MET A 7 22.38 -5.70 -2.60
CA MET A 7 21.47 -4.63 -3.02
C MET A 7 20.30 -5.19 -3.82
N ASN A 8 20.57 -6.11 -4.76
CA ASN A 8 19.50 -6.74 -5.53
C ASN A 8 18.56 -7.57 -4.64
N LEU A 9 19.08 -8.28 -3.64
CA LEU A 9 18.26 -8.98 -2.64
C LEU A 9 17.44 -8.00 -1.81
N ALA A 10 18.02 -6.90 -1.35
CA ALA A 10 17.32 -5.88 -0.58
C ALA A 10 16.15 -5.27 -1.37
N LEU A 11 16.37 -4.96 -2.65
CA LEU A 11 15.32 -4.46 -3.55
C LEU A 11 14.22 -5.51 -3.84
N ARG A 12 14.49 -6.81 -3.72
CA ARG A 12 13.46 -7.84 -3.87
C ARG A 12 12.64 -8.07 -2.60
N HIS A 13 13.29 -8.02 -1.45
CA HIS A 13 12.69 -8.48 -0.19
C HIS A 13 12.40 -7.35 0.80
N VAL A 14 13.39 -6.48 1.06
CA VAL A 14 13.28 -5.47 2.12
C VAL A 14 12.29 -4.38 1.75
N VAL A 15 12.34 -3.86 0.51
CA VAL A 15 11.45 -2.77 0.07
C VAL A 15 9.97 -3.17 0.01
N ARG A 16 9.65 -4.47 0.01
CA ARG A 16 8.27 -4.97 -0.01
C ARG A 16 7.62 -4.96 1.37
N ILE A 17 8.40 -5.00 2.45
CA ILE A 17 7.90 -5.06 3.83
C ILE A 17 6.96 -3.89 4.16
N PRO A 18 7.33 -2.60 3.95
CA PRO A 18 6.42 -1.49 4.24
C PRO A 18 5.17 -1.53 3.36
N PHE A 19 5.27 -1.99 2.11
CA PHE A 19 4.11 -2.10 1.23
C PHE A 19 3.12 -3.18 1.69
N ALA A 20 3.63 -4.35 2.10
CA ALA A 20 2.80 -5.42 2.64
C ALA A 20 2.01 -4.94 3.86
N TYR A 21 2.67 -4.22 4.76
CA TYR A 21 2.04 -3.65 5.95
C TYR A 21 0.96 -2.62 5.60
N VAL A 22 1.23 -1.70 4.67
CA VAL A 22 0.23 -0.72 4.19
C VAL A 22 -1.05 -1.40 3.67
N VAL A 23 -0.91 -2.48 2.91
CA VAL A 23 -2.06 -3.16 2.30
C VAL A 23 -3.02 -3.69 3.36
N ASP A 24 -2.51 -4.47 4.32
CA ASP A 24 -3.39 -5.08 5.31
C ASP A 24 -3.84 -4.09 6.39
N GLU A 25 -3.03 -3.11 6.79
CA GLU A 25 -3.49 -2.01 7.65
C GLU A 25 -4.66 -1.24 7.02
N TRP A 26 -4.57 -0.92 5.73
CA TRP A 26 -5.67 -0.29 5.01
C TRP A 26 -6.91 -1.19 5.00
N ARG A 27 -6.77 -2.48 4.65
CA ARG A 27 -7.90 -3.42 4.61
C ARG A 27 -8.55 -3.62 5.97
N TRP A 28 -7.77 -3.79 7.04
CA TRP A 28 -8.28 -3.91 8.39
C TRP A 28 -9.05 -2.66 8.82
N SER A 29 -8.55 -1.47 8.47
CA SER A 29 -9.25 -0.21 8.75
C SER A 29 -10.57 -0.06 7.97
N VAL A 30 -10.66 -0.64 6.77
CA VAL A 30 -11.91 -0.70 6.00
C VAL A 30 -12.89 -1.67 6.66
N PHE A 31 -12.43 -2.88 7.00
CA PHE A 31 -13.29 -3.91 7.60
C PHE A 31 -13.80 -3.55 8.98
N ASN A 32 -13.01 -2.83 9.80
CA ASN A 32 -13.45 -2.37 11.11
C ASN A 32 -14.25 -1.04 11.06
N GLY A 33 -14.48 -0.49 9.87
CA GLY A 33 -15.28 0.72 9.65
C GLY A 33 -14.58 2.05 9.95
N SER A 34 -13.32 2.05 10.37
CA SER A 34 -12.55 3.29 10.61
C SER A 34 -12.29 4.09 9.33
N THR A 35 -12.21 3.40 8.19
CA THR A 35 -12.03 3.99 6.86
C THR A 35 -13.34 3.88 6.08
N THR A 36 -14.05 5.01 5.93
CA THR A 36 -15.30 5.08 5.16
C THR A 36 -15.03 5.14 3.65
N PRO A 37 -16.02 4.80 2.80
CA PRO A 37 -15.87 4.82 1.33
C PRO A 37 -15.31 6.13 0.78
N GLU A 38 -15.76 7.28 1.29
CA GLU A 38 -15.32 8.62 0.87
C GLU A 38 -13.85 8.89 1.23
N ASN A 39 -13.29 8.10 2.14
CA ASN A 39 -11.92 8.22 2.63
C ASN A 39 -10.99 7.11 2.13
N TYR A 40 -11.47 6.15 1.32
CA TYR A 40 -10.69 5.00 0.83
C TYR A 40 -9.35 5.43 0.26
N ASN A 41 -9.38 6.30 -0.74
CA ASN A 41 -8.16 6.71 -1.43
C ASN A 41 -7.28 7.65 -0.59
N LYS A 42 -7.90 8.49 0.24
CA LYS A 42 -7.19 9.38 1.16
C LYS A 42 -6.38 8.59 2.19
N VAL A 43 -6.99 7.60 2.83
CA VAL A 43 -6.30 6.76 3.83
C VAL A 43 -5.25 5.88 3.17
N TRP A 44 -5.54 5.33 1.99
CA TRP A 44 -4.55 4.58 1.19
C TRP A 44 -3.28 5.39 0.94
N TRP A 45 -3.40 6.62 0.44
CA TRP A 45 -2.25 7.48 0.18
C TRP A 45 -1.58 8.00 1.45
N ARG A 46 -2.33 8.25 2.54
CA ARG A 46 -1.74 8.58 3.84
C ARG A 46 -0.77 7.48 4.30
N LEU A 47 -1.24 6.23 4.32
CA LEU A 47 -0.43 5.08 4.74
C LEU A 47 0.79 4.88 3.83
N ARG A 48 0.62 5.01 2.51
CA ARG A 48 1.73 4.96 1.54
C ARG A 48 2.78 6.04 1.78
N CYS A 49 2.35 7.28 2.07
CA CYS A 49 3.26 8.38 2.38
C CYS A 49 4.01 8.13 3.70
N GLU A 50 3.30 7.77 4.76
CA GLU A 50 3.86 7.66 6.12
C GLU A 50 4.72 6.41 6.31
N LEU A 51 4.29 5.26 5.77
CA LEU A 51 4.93 3.97 6.03
C LEU A 51 5.87 3.53 4.91
N GLN A 52 5.55 3.86 3.64
CA GLN A 52 6.38 3.49 2.49
C GLN A 52 7.27 4.63 2.00
N GLY A 53 6.98 5.88 2.35
CA GLY A 53 7.77 7.04 1.93
C GLY A 53 7.58 7.42 0.46
N VAL A 54 6.41 7.11 -0.12
CA VAL A 54 6.08 7.42 -1.53
C VAL A 54 4.84 8.30 -1.63
N SER A 55 4.80 9.16 -2.65
CA SER A 55 3.67 10.06 -2.92
C SER A 55 3.03 9.77 -4.28
N PRO A 56 1.75 10.14 -4.48
CA PRO A 56 1.15 10.05 -5.81
C PRO A 56 1.79 11.07 -6.75
N PRO A 57 2.09 10.71 -8.02
CA PRO A 57 2.71 11.63 -8.98
C PRO A 57 1.74 12.70 -9.50
N VAL A 58 0.44 12.51 -9.28
CA VAL A 58 -0.63 13.43 -9.66
C VAL A 58 -1.60 13.59 -8.50
N LYS A 59 -2.35 14.68 -8.49
CA LYS A 59 -3.39 14.90 -7.47
C LYS A 59 -4.44 13.79 -7.56
N ARG A 60 -4.82 13.26 -6.41
CA ARG A 60 -5.85 12.22 -6.26
C ARG A 60 -7.07 12.77 -5.56
N SER A 61 -8.21 12.15 -5.79
CA SER A 61 -9.49 12.51 -5.20
C SER A 61 -10.20 11.31 -4.58
N ALA A 62 -11.41 11.53 -4.07
CA ALA A 62 -12.22 10.48 -3.46
C ALA A 62 -12.93 9.60 -4.51
N GLU A 63 -13.03 10.07 -5.75
CA GLU A 63 -13.57 9.32 -6.89
C GLU A 63 -12.57 8.27 -7.43
N ASP A 64 -11.29 8.41 -7.09
CA ASP A 64 -10.26 7.41 -7.36
C ASP A 64 -10.37 6.22 -6.39
N PHE A 65 -9.97 5.04 -6.83
CA PHE A 65 -9.83 3.85 -5.98
C PHE A 65 -8.51 3.12 -6.25
N ASP A 66 -7.38 3.75 -5.93
CA ASP A 66 -6.05 3.22 -6.26
C ASP A 66 -5.74 1.90 -5.54
N ALA A 67 -6.27 1.73 -4.33
CA ALA A 67 -6.17 0.48 -3.57
C ALA A 67 -6.78 -0.69 -4.36
N GLY A 68 -7.88 -0.47 -5.09
CA GLY A 68 -8.53 -1.46 -5.95
C GLY A 68 -7.71 -1.88 -7.17
N GLY A 69 -6.68 -1.13 -7.55
CA GLY A 69 -5.74 -1.52 -8.60
C GLY A 69 -4.84 -2.70 -8.21
N LEU A 70 -4.85 -3.11 -6.94
CA LEU A 70 -4.11 -4.26 -6.44
C LEU A 70 -4.99 -5.52 -6.45
N TYR A 71 -4.51 -6.59 -7.10
CA TYR A 71 -5.22 -7.87 -7.21
C TYR A 71 -5.73 -8.40 -5.86
N GLN A 72 -4.90 -8.36 -4.82
CA GLN A 72 -5.26 -8.86 -3.49
C GLN A 72 -6.45 -8.11 -2.88
N ILE A 73 -6.54 -6.80 -3.09
CA ILE A 73 -7.67 -6.01 -2.61
C ILE A 73 -8.91 -6.33 -3.44
N ALA A 74 -8.80 -6.38 -4.77
CA ALA A 74 -9.91 -6.70 -5.66
C ALA A 74 -10.48 -8.12 -5.45
N ALA A 75 -9.61 -9.10 -5.17
CA ALA A 75 -9.97 -10.50 -4.93
C ALA A 75 -10.22 -10.82 -3.45
N ASN A 76 -10.19 -9.82 -2.56
CA ASN A 76 -10.31 -9.99 -1.11
C ASN A 76 -9.35 -11.05 -0.52
N GLN A 77 -8.11 -11.10 -1.00
CA GLN A 77 -7.09 -12.01 -0.53
C GLN A 77 -6.19 -11.33 0.51
N PRO A 78 -5.91 -11.95 1.68
CA PRO A 78 -4.80 -11.57 2.59
C PRO A 78 -3.50 -11.26 1.84
N TYR A 79 -2.80 -10.17 2.22
CA TYR A 79 -1.50 -9.86 1.63
C TYR A 79 -0.36 -10.51 2.44
N ILE A 80 -0.46 -10.44 3.77
CA ILE A 80 0.37 -11.14 4.76
C ILE A 80 -0.24 -12.51 5.06
#